data_AF-A0A7S0L5V4-F1
#
_entry.id   AF-A0A7S0L5V4-F1
#
_cell.length_a   1.000
_cell.length_b   1.000
_cell.length_c   1.000
_cell.angle_alpha   90.00
_cell.angle_beta   90.00
_cell.angle_gamma   90.00
#
_symmetry.space_group_name_H-M   'P 1'
#
loop_
_entity.id
_entity.type
_entity.pdbx_description
1 polymer ?
#
loop_
_entity_poly.entity_id
_entity_poly.type
_entity_poly.pdbx_seq_one_letter_code
_entity_poly.pdbx_strand_id
1 'polypeptide(L)'
;CVSNYQKLFMEVACAAPTVICCRCTPTQKAHIVRLIRQTQPTVRTAAIGDGGNDVSMIQAAHVGIGIEGREGKQAALAADFSLRQFSHLGRLVLWQRGQNY
;
A
#
# COMPACT_ATOMS: atom_id res chain seq x y z
N CYS A 1 -13.71 -8.22 -13.15
CA CYS A 1 -12.75 -7.58 -14.09
C CYS A 1 -11.31 -7.95 -13.79
N VAL A 2 -10.74 -7.58 -12.62
CA VAL A 2 -9.35 -7.94 -12.26
C VAL A 2 -9.10 -9.45 -12.30
N SER A 3 -10.05 -10.27 -11.83
CA SER A 3 -9.90 -11.73 -11.79
C SER A 3 -9.84 -12.42 -13.17
N ASN A 4 -10.41 -11.80 -14.20
CA ASN A 4 -10.52 -12.42 -15.54
C ASN A 4 -9.42 -11.94 -16.49
N TYR A 5 -8.81 -10.78 -16.22
CA TYR A 5 -7.76 -10.15 -17.05
C TYR A 5 -6.57 -9.69 -16.23
N GLN A 6 -6.22 -10.46 -15.19
CA GLN A 6 -5.20 -10.08 -14.21
C GLN A 6 -3.85 -9.75 -14.83
N LYS A 7 -3.39 -10.58 -15.79
CA LYS A 7 -2.11 -10.37 -16.48
C LYS A 7 -2.10 -9.05 -17.26
N LEU A 8 -3.08 -8.85 -18.13
CA LEU A 8 -3.22 -7.64 -18.94
C LEU A 8 -3.36 -6.38 -18.06
N PHE A 9 -4.16 -6.47 -17.00
CA PHE A 9 -4.30 -5.38 -16.04
C PHE A 9 -2.95 -5.03 -15.42
N MET A 10 -2.18 -6.03 -14.96
CA MET A 10 -0.87 -5.78 -14.35
C MET A 10 0.15 -5.25 -15.36
N GLU A 11 0.17 -5.73 -16.59
CA GLU A 11 1.04 -5.22 -17.66
C GLU A 11 0.80 -3.72 -17.89
N VAL A 12 -0.45 -3.31 -18.06
CA VAL A 12 -0.81 -1.90 -18.29
C VAL A 12 -0.59 -1.06 -17.03
N ALA A 13 -1.01 -1.55 -15.86
CA ALA A 13 -0.89 -0.82 -14.60
C ALA A 13 0.57 -0.58 -14.19
N CYS A 14 1.46 -1.56 -14.44
CA CYS A 14 2.88 -1.42 -14.12
C CYS A 14 3.64 -0.55 -15.12
N ALA A 15 3.16 -0.44 -16.37
CA ALA A 15 3.74 0.44 -17.38
C ALA A 15 3.29 1.91 -17.23
N ALA A 16 2.15 2.14 -16.58
CA ALA A 16 1.61 3.49 -16.39
C ALA A 16 2.39 4.27 -15.32
N PRO A 17 2.61 5.59 -15.51
CA PRO A 17 3.26 6.42 -14.50
C PRO A 17 2.41 6.60 -13.23
N THR A 18 1.09 6.45 -13.33
CA THR A 18 0.15 6.55 -12.21
C THR A 18 -1.10 5.74 -12.51
N VAL A 19 -1.64 5.09 -11.48
CA VAL A 19 -2.89 4.31 -11.54
C VAL A 19 -3.79 4.73 -10.40
N ILE A 20 -5.07 4.99 -10.69
CA ILE A 20 -6.09 5.32 -9.70
C ILE A 20 -7.10 4.17 -9.63
N CYS A 21 -7.28 3.61 -8.44
CA CYS A 21 -8.30 2.60 -8.17
C CYS A 21 -9.41 3.24 -7.33
N CYS A 22 -10.66 3.18 -7.81
CA CYS A 22 -11.81 3.78 -7.14
C CYS A 22 -12.87 2.73 -6.78
N ARG A 23 -13.67 3.02 -5.74
CA ARG A 23 -14.78 2.16 -5.27
C ARG A 23 -14.36 0.72 -4.93
N CYS A 24 -13.14 0.55 -4.43
CA CYS A 24 -12.61 -0.76 -4.05
C CYS A 24 -13.06 -1.19 -2.65
N THR A 25 -13.43 -2.45 -2.50
CA THR A 25 -13.61 -3.07 -1.18
C THR A 25 -12.25 -3.23 -0.48
N PRO A 26 -12.21 -3.35 0.87
CA PRO A 26 -10.96 -3.63 1.60
C PRO A 26 -10.19 -4.83 1.03
N THR A 27 -10.90 -5.90 0.67
CA THR A 27 -10.32 -7.10 0.07
C THR A 27 -9.71 -6.83 -1.31
N GLN A 28 -10.35 -5.98 -2.13
CA GLN A 28 -9.82 -5.60 -3.45
C GLN A 28 -8.55 -4.76 -3.34
N LYS A 29 -8.49 -3.83 -2.37
CA LYS A 29 -7.25 -3.06 -2.11
C LYS A 29 -6.08 -3.99 -1.78
N ALA A 30 -6.29 -4.93 -0.87
CA ALA A 30 -5.27 -5.92 -0.51
C ALA A 30 -4.89 -6.85 -1.68
N HIS A 31 -5.88 -7.23 -2.50
CA HIS A 31 -5.64 -8.07 -3.68
C HIS A 31 -4.68 -7.38 -4.66
N ILE A 32 -4.88 -6.10 -4.97
CA ILE A 32 -4.00 -5.34 -5.86
C ILE A 32 -2.55 -5.35 -5.36
N VAL A 33 -2.32 -5.14 -4.06
CA VAL A 33 -0.97 -5.18 -3.48
C VAL A 33 -0.34 -6.57 -3.65
N ARG A 34 -1.08 -7.65 -3.39
CA ARG A 34 -0.59 -9.03 -3.60
C ARG A 34 -0.25 -9.30 -5.06
N LEU A 35 -1.06 -8.80 -5.99
CA LEU A 35 -0.79 -8.94 -7.42
C LEU A 35 0.49 -8.25 -7.85
N ILE A 36 0.76 -7.04 -7.36
CA ILE A 36 2.03 -6.34 -7.62
C ILE A 36 3.20 -7.16 -7.08
N ARG A 37 3.11 -7.68 -5.85
CA ARG A 37 4.18 -8.50 -5.24
C ARG A 37 4.45 -9.79 -6.00
N GLN A 38 3.41 -10.43 -6.54
CA GLN A 38 3.53 -11.67 -7.31
C GLN A 38 4.09 -11.43 -8.72
N THR A 39 3.72 -10.32 -9.35
CA THR A 39 4.11 -10.00 -10.74
C THR A 39 5.44 -9.24 -10.84
N GLN A 40 5.82 -8.50 -9.80
CA GLN A 40 7.07 -7.76 -9.69
C GLN A 40 7.83 -8.15 -8.41
N PRO A 41 8.43 -9.36 -8.35
CA PRO A 41 9.02 -9.90 -7.12
C PRO A 41 10.25 -9.12 -6.60
N THR A 42 10.90 -8.34 -7.47
CA THR A 42 12.06 -7.52 -7.09
C THR A 42 11.67 -6.14 -6.54
N VAL A 43 10.41 -5.73 -6.70
CA VAL A 43 9.93 -4.42 -6.28
C VAL A 43 9.40 -4.48 -4.85
N ARG A 44 9.82 -3.50 -4.03
CA ARG A 44 9.30 -3.31 -2.67
C ARG A 44 8.03 -2.46 -2.73
N THR A 45 6.96 -2.97 -2.14
CA THR A 45 5.66 -2.29 -2.06
C THR A 45 5.47 -1.67 -0.68
N ALA A 46 5.01 -0.42 -0.64
CA ALA A 46 4.58 0.24 0.58
C ALA A 46 3.09 0.57 0.49
N ALA A 47 2.34 0.33 1.55
CA ALA A 47 0.92 0.66 1.64
C ALA A 47 0.67 1.60 2.81
N ILE A 48 -0.07 2.67 2.56
CA ILE A 48 -0.39 3.70 3.56
C ILE A 48 -1.91 3.78 3.71
N GLY A 49 -2.39 3.89 4.95
CA GLY A 49 -3.81 4.09 5.24
C GLY A 49 -4.05 4.60 6.66
N ASP A 50 -5.24 5.10 6.94
CA ASP A 50 -5.60 5.76 8.20
C ASP A 50 -6.77 5.07 8.94
N GLY A 51 -7.57 4.27 8.23
CA GLY A 51 -8.75 3.60 8.78
C GLY A 51 -8.69 2.08 8.76
N GLY A 52 -9.67 1.45 9.43
CA GLY A 52 -9.80 -0.02 9.47
C GLY A 52 -9.94 -0.67 8.08
N ASN A 53 -10.46 0.06 7.10
CA ASN A 53 -10.64 -0.41 5.72
C ASN A 53 -9.32 -0.64 4.96
N ASP A 54 -8.21 -0.08 5.46
CA ASP A 54 -6.90 -0.19 4.84
C ASP A 54 -6.00 -1.25 5.50
N VAL A 55 -6.41 -1.80 6.65
CA VAL A 55 -5.62 -2.77 7.42
C VAL A 55 -5.16 -3.95 6.57
N SER A 56 -6.06 -4.57 5.80
CA SER A 56 -5.69 -5.71 4.95
C SER A 56 -4.74 -5.33 3.82
N MET A 57 -4.80 -4.10 3.32
CA MET A 57 -3.89 -3.60 2.29
C MET A 57 -2.50 -3.31 2.88
N ILE A 58 -2.47 -2.66 4.05
CA ILE A 58 -1.27 -2.37 4.83
C ILE A 58 -0.50 -3.68 5.12
N GLN A 59 -1.19 -4.69 5.65
CA GLN A 59 -0.60 -5.98 5.98
C GLN A 59 -0.18 -6.81 4.75
N ALA A 60 -0.73 -6.54 3.58
CA ALA A 60 -0.36 -7.23 2.35
C ALA A 60 0.95 -6.70 1.72
N ALA A 61 1.35 -5.48 2.06
CA ALA A 61 2.55 -4.84 1.52
C ALA A 61 3.84 -5.39 2.15
N HIS A 62 4.99 -4.98 1.61
CA HIS A 62 6.27 -5.26 2.27
C HIS A 62 6.52 -4.33 3.46
N VAL A 63 6.03 -3.09 3.35
CA VAL A 63 6.04 -2.10 4.43
C VAL A 63 4.65 -1.48 4.55
N GLY A 64 4.03 -1.65 5.71
CA GLY A 64 2.79 -1.03 6.09
C GLY A 64 3.01 0.27 6.87
N ILE A 65 2.29 1.33 6.51
CA ILE A 65 2.37 2.63 7.17
C ILE A 65 0.95 3.07 7.57
N GLY A 66 0.73 3.20 8.86
CA GLY A 66 -0.53 3.68 9.41
C GLY A 66 -0.44 5.18 9.67
N ILE A 67 -1.48 5.92 9.29
CA ILE A 67 -1.64 7.31 9.70
C ILE A 67 -2.64 7.35 10.85
N GLU A 68 -2.29 8.05 11.92
CA GLU A 68 -3.19 8.26 13.06
C GLU A 68 -4.34 9.17 12.62
N GLY A 69 -5.43 8.54 12.19
CA GLY A 69 -6.64 9.20 11.73
C GLY A 69 -7.62 9.54 12.85
N ARG A 70 -8.64 10.32 12.50
CA ARG A 70 -9.80 10.58 13.38
C ARG A 70 -10.75 9.39 13.49
N GLU A 71 -10.70 8.47 12.53
CA GLU A 71 -11.57 7.29 12.45
C GLU A 71 -11.16 6.14 13.39
N GLY A 72 -10.01 6.28 14.06
CA GLY A 72 -9.48 5.32 15.01
C GLY A 72 -8.00 4.99 14.75
N LYS A 73 -7.46 4.05 15.54
CA LYS A 73 -6.04 3.67 15.50
C LYS A 73 -5.80 2.32 14.80
N GLN A 74 -6.79 1.75 14.13
CA GLN A 74 -6.71 0.39 13.59
C GLN A 74 -5.59 0.26 12.54
N ALA A 75 -5.49 1.23 11.62
CA ALA A 75 -4.41 1.25 10.63
C ALA A 75 -3.02 1.42 11.28
N ALA A 76 -2.90 2.34 12.25
CA ALA A 76 -1.67 2.58 13.01
C ALA A 76 -1.21 1.36 13.81
N LEU A 77 -2.15 0.63 14.43
CA LEU A 77 -1.86 -0.57 15.21
C LEU A 77 -1.48 -1.78 14.34
N ALA A 78 -1.95 -1.81 13.09
CA ALA A 78 -1.67 -2.91 12.16
C ALA A 78 -0.46 -2.66 11.25
N ALA A 79 0.17 -1.49 11.32
CA ALA A 79 1.26 -1.07 10.46
C ALA A 79 2.64 -1.25 11.10
N ASP A 80 3.69 -1.35 10.28
CA ASP A 80 5.08 -1.38 10.74
C ASP A 80 5.53 -0.02 11.27
N PHE A 81 5.03 1.06 10.67
CA PHE A 81 5.26 2.44 11.10
C PHE A 81 3.95 3.19 11.30
N SER A 82 3.88 4.00 12.36
CA SER A 82 2.78 4.94 12.60
C SER A 82 3.25 6.38 12.39
N LEU A 83 2.47 7.17 11.65
CA LEU A 83 2.68 8.59 11.43
C LEU A 83 1.47 9.40 11.90
N ARG A 84 1.70 10.58 12.47
CA ARG A 84 0.59 11.48 12.83
C ARG A 84 -0.07 12.15 11.62
N GLN A 85 0.67 12.36 10.54
CA GLN A 85 0.21 13.09 9.35
C GLN A 85 0.93 12.58 8.10
N PHE A 86 0.25 12.62 6.95
CA PHE A 86 0.81 12.18 5.67
C PHE A 86 2.07 12.96 5.27
N SER A 87 2.16 14.25 5.63
CA SER A 87 3.33 15.11 5.35
C SER A 87 4.64 14.58 5.91
N HIS A 88 4.60 13.73 6.96
CA HIS A 88 5.79 13.12 7.55
C HIS A 88 6.33 11.92 6.75
N LEU A 89 5.56 11.41 5.78
CA LEU A 89 5.94 10.24 4.98
C LEU A 89 7.24 10.48 4.22
N GLY A 90 7.44 11.67 3.63
CA GLY A 90 8.65 11.98 2.90
C GLY A 90 9.92 11.85 3.75
N ARG A 91 9.87 12.33 5.00
CA ARG A 91 10.98 12.20 5.96
C ARG A 91 11.24 10.73 6.30
N LEU A 92 10.19 9.94 6.52
CA LEU A 92 10.32 8.50 6.81
C LEU A 92 10.99 7.76 5.65
N VAL A 93 10.53 7.98 4.41
CA VAL A 93 11.06 7.31 3.21
C VAL A 93 12.54 7.66 2.99
N LEU A 94 12.92 8.93 3.16
CA LEU A 94 14.32 9.35 3.03
C LEU A 94 15.23 8.71 4.08
N TRP A 95 14.78 8.68 5.35
CA TRP A 95 15.54 8.07 6.43
C TRP A 95 15.71 6.56 6.24
N GLN A 96 14.63 5.86 5.87
CA GLN A 96 14.65 4.42 5.59
C GLN A 96 15.58 4.08 4.43
N ARG A 97 15.62 4.90 3.38
CA ARG A 97 16.59 4.71 2.31
C ARG A 97 18.03 4.78 2.84
N GLY A 98 18.36 5.80 3.64
CA GLY A 98 19.72 5.96 4.18
C GLY A 98 20.20 4.84 5.12
N GLN A 99 19.30 4.10 5.77
CA GLN A 99 19.65 2.98 6.67
C GLN A 99 19.78 1.61 5.95
N ASN A 100 19.26 1.49 4.73
CA ASN A 100 19.21 0.23 3.97
C ASN A 100 20.24 0.18 2.82
N TYR A 101 21.18 1.12 2.77
CA TYR A 101 22.40 1.12 1.94
C TYR A 101 23.62 1.04 2.86
#